data_AF-A0A6B2DZ12-F1
#
_entry.id   AF-A0A6B2DZ12-F1
#
_cell.length_a   1.000
_cell.length_b   1.000
_cell.length_c   1.000
_cell.angle_alpha   90.00
_cell.angle_beta   90.00
_cell.angle_gamma   90.00
#
_symmetry.space_group_name_H-M   'P 1'
#
loop_
_entity.id
_entity.type
_entity.pdbx_description
1 polymer ?
#
loop_
_entity_poly.entity_id
_entity_poly.type
_entity_poly.pdbx_seq_one_letter_code
_entity_poly.pdbx_strand_id
1 'polypeptide(L)'
;QRRSVAVYSQPDGATSWERHATGVLGPDEPKQPEFDAAAWPPAGAEPLDLNGFYADLADSGHGYGPAFQGLTAAYQLGDEVFVEAVFPGDGEDRVTECAAYGLHPALFD
;
A
#
# COMPACT_ATOMS: atom_id res chain seq x y z
N GLN A 1 22.74 5.16 -12.87
CA GLN A 1 22.93 6.56 -12.42
C GLN A 1 21.90 6.84 -11.34
N ARG A 2 22.24 7.56 -10.27
CA ARG A 2 21.28 8.01 -9.24
C ARG A 2 20.81 9.44 -9.52
N ARG A 3 19.54 9.75 -9.26
CA ARG A 3 18.92 11.07 -9.52
C ARG A 3 18.07 11.51 -8.33
N SER A 4 18.22 12.74 -7.88
CA SER A 4 17.38 13.29 -6.82
C SER A 4 15.95 13.53 -7.30
N VAL A 5 14.99 13.33 -6.42
CA VAL A 5 13.56 13.60 -6.63
C VAL A 5 13.00 14.38 -5.43
N ALA A 6 12.00 15.23 -5.67
CA ALA A 6 11.25 15.92 -4.64
C ALA A 6 9.81 16.15 -5.09
N VAL A 7 8.87 16.07 -4.15
CA VAL A 7 7.44 16.28 -4.35
C VAL A 7 7.04 17.55 -3.62
N TYR A 8 6.36 18.44 -4.35
CA TYR A 8 5.86 19.70 -3.82
C TYR A 8 4.37 19.82 -4.13
N SER A 9 3.63 20.54 -3.29
CA SER A 9 2.28 20.99 -3.62
C SER A 9 2.16 22.49 -3.38
N GLN A 10 1.27 23.12 -4.14
CA GLN A 10 0.87 24.50 -3.96
C GLN A 10 -0.67 24.49 -4.00
N PRO A 11 -1.33 24.67 -2.85
CA PRO A 11 -2.78 24.81 -2.83
C PRO A 11 -3.24 25.97 -3.71
N ASP A 12 -4.45 25.87 -4.27
CA ASP A 12 -5.02 26.95 -5.05
C ASP A 12 -5.06 28.26 -4.24
N GLY A 13 -4.53 29.34 -4.83
CA GLY A 13 -4.42 30.64 -4.18
C GLY A 13 -3.19 30.83 -3.27
N ALA A 14 -2.39 29.79 -3.04
CA ALA A 14 -1.12 29.93 -2.33
C ALA A 14 -0.06 30.61 -3.20
N THR A 15 0.85 31.36 -2.58
CA THR A 15 1.93 32.08 -3.27
C THR A 15 3.27 31.35 -3.25
N SER A 16 3.35 30.22 -2.55
CA SER A 16 4.59 29.44 -2.41
C SER A 16 4.31 27.95 -2.46
N TRP A 17 5.27 27.22 -3.03
CA TRP A 17 5.30 25.76 -3.03
C TRP A 17 5.79 25.24 -1.68
N GLU A 18 5.15 24.19 -1.18
CA GLU A 18 5.56 23.45 0.00
C GLU A 18 6.12 22.09 -0.41
N ARG A 19 7.24 21.68 0.20
CA ARG A 19 7.86 20.38 -0.08
C ARG A 19 7.35 19.33 0.90
N HIS A 20 6.80 18.23 0.37
CA HIS A 20 6.26 17.13 1.16
C HIS A 20 7.21 15.94 1.26
N ALA A 21 7.96 15.65 0.19
CA ALA A 21 8.88 14.53 0.16
C ALA A 21 10.14 14.84 -0.66
N THR A 22 11.24 14.14 -0.35
CA THR A 22 12.46 14.13 -1.16
C THR A 22 13.16 12.78 -1.06
N GLY A 23 13.87 12.39 -2.11
CA GLY A 23 14.58 11.12 -2.17
C GLY A 23 15.52 11.03 -3.36
N VAL A 24 15.97 9.81 -3.64
CA VAL A 24 16.88 9.51 -4.75
C VAL A 24 16.39 8.26 -5.48
N LEU A 25 16.25 8.37 -6.80
CA LEU A 25 15.94 7.25 -7.70
C LEU A 25 17.25 6.66 -8.23
N GLY A 26 17.34 5.33 -8.21
CA GLY A 26 18.48 4.57 -8.75
C GLY A 26 18.10 3.75 -9.99
N PRO A 27 19.08 3.09 -10.63
CA PRO A 27 18.77 2.04 -11.59
C PRO A 27 18.00 0.92 -10.89
N ASP A 28 17.16 0.22 -11.66
CA ASP A 28 16.50 -0.99 -11.19
C ASP A 28 17.56 -2.07 -10.95
N GLU A 29 17.57 -2.63 -9.75
CA GLU A 29 18.45 -3.72 -9.34
C GLU A 29 17.55 -4.88 -8.94
N PRO A 30 17.48 -5.96 -9.75
CA PRO A 30 16.57 -7.05 -9.49
C PRO A 30 16.91 -7.70 -8.15
N LYS A 31 15.99 -7.58 -7.19
CA LYS A 31 16.05 -8.30 -5.92
C LYS A 31 15.20 -9.56 -6.03
N GLN A 32 15.71 -10.64 -5.47
CA GLN A 32 14.87 -11.81 -5.23
C GLN A 32 13.95 -11.51 -4.03
N PRO A 33 12.68 -11.95 -4.08
CA PRO A 33 11.81 -11.90 -2.91
C PRO A 33 12.47 -12.62 -1.74
N GLU A 34 12.36 -12.05 -0.55
CA GLU A 34 12.93 -12.63 0.67
C GLU A 34 12.10 -13.81 1.19
N PHE A 35 10.89 -14.03 0.65
CA PHE A 35 9.98 -15.13 0.98
C PHE A 35 9.40 -15.79 -0.28
N ASP A 36 8.98 -17.05 -0.15
CA ASP A 36 8.30 -17.79 -1.23
C ASP A 36 6.79 -17.47 -1.25
N ALA A 37 6.40 -16.56 -2.13
CA ALA A 37 5.00 -16.18 -2.31
C ALA A 37 4.13 -17.30 -2.93
N ALA A 38 4.69 -18.41 -3.44
CA ALA A 38 3.92 -19.53 -3.95
C ALA A 38 3.41 -20.47 -2.85
N ALA A 39 4.09 -20.50 -1.69
CA ALA A 39 3.68 -21.28 -0.52
C ALA A 39 2.85 -20.39 0.42
N TRP A 40 1.53 -20.38 0.21
CA TRP A 40 0.63 -19.44 0.88
C TRP A 40 -0.59 -20.10 1.57
N PRO A 41 -0.91 -19.74 2.83
CA PRO A 41 -0.12 -18.89 3.73
C PRO A 41 1.21 -19.58 4.11
N PRO A 42 2.22 -18.83 4.58
CA PRO A 42 3.49 -19.41 5.00
C PRO A 42 3.28 -20.52 6.05
N ALA A 43 4.02 -21.62 5.89
CA ALA A 43 3.86 -22.77 6.78
C ALA A 43 4.17 -22.40 8.24
N GLY A 44 3.23 -22.67 9.14
CA GLY A 44 3.35 -22.34 10.57
C GLY A 44 2.96 -20.90 10.92
N ALA A 45 2.50 -20.10 9.96
CA ALA A 45 1.92 -18.80 10.25
C ALA A 45 0.50 -18.96 10.83
N GLU A 46 0.20 -18.19 11.86
CA GLU A 46 -1.11 -18.16 12.51
C GLU A 46 -1.96 -17.03 11.93
N PRO A 47 -3.26 -17.25 11.64
CA PRO A 47 -4.12 -16.20 11.11
C PRO A 47 -4.37 -15.09 12.15
N LEU A 48 -4.40 -13.85 11.68
CA LEU A 48 -4.82 -12.69 12.45
C LEU A 48 -6.28 -12.36 12.15
N ASP A 49 -7.06 -12.11 13.20
CA ASP A 49 -8.45 -11.67 13.05
C ASP A 49 -8.49 -10.21 12.59
N LEU A 50 -9.15 -9.97 11.46
CA LEU A 50 -9.35 -8.64 10.89
C LEU A 50 -10.75 -8.08 11.19
N ASN A 51 -11.58 -8.83 11.92
CA ASN A 51 -12.92 -8.37 12.28
C ASN A 51 -12.85 -7.08 13.11
N GLY A 52 -13.54 -6.04 12.67
CA GLY A 52 -13.53 -4.73 13.31
C GLY A 52 -12.29 -3.87 13.04
N PHE A 53 -11.27 -4.39 12.36
CA PHE A 53 -9.98 -3.70 12.16
C PHE A 53 -10.12 -2.26 11.63
N TYR A 54 -10.85 -2.06 10.54
CA TYR A 54 -11.04 -0.71 9.97
C TYR A 54 -11.96 0.18 10.82
N ALA A 55 -12.89 -0.41 11.59
CA ALA A 55 -13.74 0.35 12.50
C ALA A 55 -12.91 0.88 13.68
N ASP A 56 -12.07 0.03 14.27
CA ASP A 56 -11.16 0.41 15.35
C ASP A 56 -10.15 1.48 14.89
N LEU A 57 -9.65 1.36 13.65
CA LEU A 57 -8.81 2.39 13.04
C LEU A 57 -9.57 3.72 12.87
N ALA A 58 -10.81 3.69 12.39
CA ALA A 58 -11.63 4.88 12.27
C ALA A 58 -11.87 5.56 13.63
N ASP A 59 -12.13 4.77 14.68
CA ASP A 59 -12.29 5.27 16.05
C ASP A 59 -11.00 5.92 16.60
N SER A 60 -9.83 5.49 16.10
CA SER A 60 -8.53 6.10 16.42
C SER A 60 -8.16 7.33 15.57
N GLY A 61 -9.03 7.74 14.64
CA GLY A 61 -8.83 8.88 13.75
C GLY A 61 -8.37 8.53 12.32
N HIS A 62 -8.24 7.25 12.00
CA HIS A 62 -7.83 6.74 10.68
C HIS A 62 -9.04 6.24 9.90
N GLY A 63 -9.82 7.18 9.35
CA GLY A 63 -11.04 6.89 8.60
C GLY A 63 -10.76 6.44 7.16
N TYR A 64 -10.31 5.20 6.99
CA TYR A 64 -10.06 4.63 5.67
C TYR A 64 -11.34 4.52 4.84
N GLY A 65 -11.36 5.16 3.67
CA GLY A 65 -12.46 5.05 2.72
C GLY A 65 -12.46 3.71 1.96
N PRO A 66 -13.54 3.37 1.24
CA PRO A 66 -13.69 2.05 0.59
C PRO A 66 -12.53 1.63 -0.32
N ALA A 67 -11.89 2.58 -1.01
CA ALA A 67 -10.75 2.30 -1.88
C ALA A 67 -9.49 1.83 -1.13
N PHE A 68 -9.38 2.14 0.16
CA PHE A 68 -8.23 1.81 1.03
C PHE A 68 -8.52 0.63 1.96
N GLN A 69 -9.72 0.05 1.92
CA GLN A 69 -10.07 -1.12 2.73
C GLN A 69 -9.78 -2.42 1.97
N GLY A 70 -8.54 -2.57 1.50
CA GLY A 70 -8.11 -3.65 0.60
C GLY A 70 -7.59 -4.92 1.27
N LEU A 71 -7.27 -4.87 2.56
CA LEU A 71 -6.76 -6.02 3.32
C LEU A 71 -7.82 -7.13 3.47
N THR A 72 -7.53 -8.33 2.96
CA THR A 72 -8.45 -9.48 2.96
C THR A 72 -8.05 -10.58 3.93
N ALA A 73 -6.75 -10.76 4.18
CA ALA A 73 -6.24 -11.71 5.16
C ALA A 73 -4.90 -11.24 5.72
N ALA A 74 -4.59 -11.64 6.95
CA ALA A 74 -3.30 -11.41 7.57
C ALA A 74 -2.87 -12.63 8.39
N TYR A 75 -1.57 -12.89 8.43
CA TYR A 75 -0.98 -14.03 9.13
C TYR A 75 0.31 -13.59 9.84
N GLN A 76 0.59 -14.16 11.00
CA GLN A 76 1.79 -13.87 11.79
C GLN A 76 2.69 -15.10 11.88
N LEU A 77 3.98 -14.91 11.62
CA LEU A 77 5.02 -15.93 11.82
C LEU A 77 6.19 -15.30 12.60
N GLY A 78 6.25 -15.58 13.90
CA GLY A 78 7.19 -14.89 14.79
C GLY A 78 6.94 -13.37 14.79
N ASP A 79 7.92 -12.60 14.30
CA ASP A 79 7.86 -11.14 14.22
C ASP A 79 7.41 -10.63 12.83
N GLU A 80 7.20 -11.53 11.86
CA GLU A 80 6.79 -11.18 10.50
C GLU A 80 5.26 -11.21 10.36
N VAL A 81 4.73 -10.24 9.61
CA VAL A 81 3.31 -10.18 9.23
C VAL A 81 3.19 -10.32 7.72
N PHE A 82 2.39 -11.27 7.29
CA PHE A 82 2.07 -11.56 5.90
C PHE A 82 0.63 -11.14 5.62
N VAL A 83 0.38 -10.47 4.51
CA VAL A 83 -0.94 -9.93 4.17
C VAL A 83 -1.37 -10.30 2.77
N GLU A 84 -2.66 -10.53 2.59
CA GLU A 84 -3.33 -10.50 1.30
C GLU A 84 -4.07 -9.16 1.18
N ALA A 85 -3.81 -8.43 0.10
CA ALA A 85 -4.50 -7.18 -0.19
C ALA A 85 -4.95 -7.15 -1.64
N VAL A 86 -6.13 -6.58 -1.87
CA VAL A 86 -6.70 -6.37 -3.19
C VAL A 86 -7.10 -4.92 -3.34
N PHE A 87 -7.04 -4.38 -4.56
CA PHE A 87 -7.67 -3.09 -4.82
C PHE A 87 -9.20 -3.27 -4.82
N PRO A 88 -9.95 -2.68 -3.86
CA PRO A 88 -11.39 -2.91 -3.72
C PRO A 88 -12.19 -2.41 -4.92
N GLY A 89 -13.28 -3.11 -5.26
CA GLY A 89 -14.25 -2.70 -6.27
C GLY A 89 -14.52 -3.73 -7.38
N ASP A 90 -15.55 -3.46 -8.18
CA ASP A 90 -16.04 -4.36 -9.24
C ASP A 90 -16.03 -3.63 -10.60
N GLY A 91 -15.83 -4.35 -11.71
CA GLY A 91 -16.02 -3.81 -13.07
C GLY A 91 -14.76 -3.39 -13.84
N GLU A 92 -14.95 -2.94 -15.09
CA GLU A 92 -13.89 -2.55 -16.03
C GLU A 92 -13.14 -1.27 -15.61
N ASP A 93 -13.81 -0.38 -14.90
CA ASP A 93 -13.23 0.88 -14.39
C ASP A 93 -12.06 0.60 -13.43
N ARG A 94 -12.19 -0.43 -12.58
CA ARG A 94 -11.15 -0.85 -11.63
C ARG A 94 -9.86 -1.29 -12.33
N VAL A 95 -9.99 -2.07 -13.42
CA VAL A 95 -8.83 -2.58 -14.16
C VAL A 95 -8.12 -1.43 -14.86
N THR A 96 -8.89 -0.48 -15.39
CA THR A 96 -8.36 0.70 -16.07
C THR A 96 -7.65 1.64 -15.08
N GLU A 97 -8.23 1.84 -13.90
CA GLU A 97 -7.63 2.63 -12.82
C GLU A 97 -6.32 1.98 -12.33
N CYS A 98 -6.33 0.69 -11.98
CA CYS A 98 -5.11 -0.01 -11.60
C CYS A 98 -4.02 0.04 -12.68
N ALA A 99 -4.38 -0.13 -13.95
CA ALA A 99 -3.43 -0.14 -15.06
C ALA A 99 -2.77 1.23 -15.31
N ALA A 100 -3.36 2.32 -14.82
CA ALA A 100 -2.78 3.66 -14.93
C ALA A 100 -1.60 3.90 -13.96
N TYR A 101 -1.41 3.05 -12.95
CA TYR A 101 -0.36 3.18 -11.95
C TYR A 101 0.67 2.06 -12.05
N GLY A 102 1.94 2.38 -11.73
CA GLY A 102 2.94 1.34 -11.48
C GLY A 102 2.64 0.55 -10.20
N LEU A 103 2.12 1.25 -9.19
CA LEU A 103 1.53 0.69 -7.97
C LEU A 103 0.42 1.66 -7.52
N HIS A 104 -0.80 1.15 -7.36
CA HIS A 104 -1.93 2.00 -6.99
C HIS A 104 -1.74 2.55 -5.56
N PRO A 105 -1.89 3.86 -5.30
CA PRO A 105 -1.63 4.44 -3.99
C PRO A 105 -2.43 3.79 -2.85
N ALA A 106 -3.72 3.48 -3.09
CA ALA A 106 -4.56 2.83 -2.08
C ALA A 106 -4.24 1.34 -1.85
N LEU A 107 -3.50 0.70 -2.76
CA LEU A 107 -2.99 -0.67 -2.55
C LEU A 107 -1.64 -0.66 -1.83
N PHE A 108 -0.91 0.46 -1.88
CA PHE A 108 0.39 0.62 -1.24
C PHE A 108 0.30 1.07 0.22
N ASP A 109 -0.73 1.83 0.56
CA ASP A 109 -1.02 2.27 1.94
C ASP A 109 -1.36 1.10 2.86
#